data_AF-A0A920EZE9-F1
#
_entry.id   AF-A0A920EZE9-F1
#
_cell.length_a   1.000
_cell.length_b   1.000
_cell.length_c   1.000
_cell.angle_alpha   90.00
_cell.angle_beta   90.00
_cell.angle_gamma   90.00
#
_symmetry.space_group_name_H-M   'P 1'
#
loop_
_entity.id
_entity.type
_entity.pdbx_description
1 polymer ?
#
loop_
_entity_poly.entity_id
_entity_poly.type
_entity_poly.pdbx_seq_one_letter_code
_entity_poly.pdbx_strand_id
1 'polypeptide(L)' 'MLGFRGVSRYLSRQFHDAFSMECEALRFVRNEMGLENVEVMVPFVRTLSQAEKLFLFWRHKG' A
#
# COMPACT_ATOMS: atom_id res chain seq x y z
N MET A 1 2.86 21.10 4.05
CA MET A 1 2.29 19.73 3.98
C MET A 1 2.34 19.10 2.56
N LEU A 2 3.34 19.40 1.72
CA LEU A 2 3.45 18.91 0.33
C LEU A 2 4.62 17.93 0.07
N GLY A 3 5.31 17.52 1.15
CA GLY A 3 6.53 16.74 1.07
C GLY A 3 6.32 15.25 0.76
N PHE A 4 7.28 14.44 1.19
CA PHE A 4 7.39 13.02 0.92
C PHE A 4 6.37 12.19 1.73
N ARG A 5 5.27 11.77 1.09
CA ARG A 5 4.13 11.09 1.74
C ARG A 5 3.26 10.31 0.73
N GLY A 6 2.40 9.44 1.25
CA GLY A 6 1.50 8.61 0.44
C GLY A 6 2.27 7.72 -0.56
N VAL A 7 1.74 7.54 -1.75
CA VAL A 7 2.31 6.62 -2.76
C VAL A 7 3.76 6.91 -3.11
N SER A 8 4.16 8.18 -3.13
CA SER A 8 5.55 8.55 -3.39
C SER A 8 6.53 7.97 -2.35
N ARG A 9 6.10 7.80 -1.11
CA ARG A 9 6.87 7.16 -0.03
C ARG A 9 6.79 5.64 -0.12
N TYR A 10 5.61 5.09 -0.34
CA TYR A 10 5.39 3.64 -0.44
C TYR A 10 6.23 2.98 -1.54
N LEU A 11 6.40 3.65 -2.67
CA LEU A 11 7.20 3.16 -3.81
C LEU A 11 8.71 3.48 -3.69
N SER A 12 9.14 4.17 -2.64
CA SER A 12 10.55 4.52 -2.45
C SER A 12 11.35 3.35 -1.90
N ARG A 13 12.59 3.17 -2.36
CA ARG A 13 13.46 2.08 -1.85
C ARG A 13 13.65 2.12 -0.34
N GLN A 14 13.76 3.32 0.24
CA GLN A 14 13.99 3.48 1.67
C GLN A 14 12.80 3.05 2.55
N PHE A 15 11.57 3.08 2.02
CA PHE A 15 10.36 2.81 2.80
C PHE A 15 9.50 1.69 2.24
N HIS A 16 9.93 1.03 1.15
CA HIS A 16 9.17 -0.07 0.55
C HIS A 16 8.96 -1.24 1.53
N ASP A 17 9.96 -1.55 2.36
CA ASP A 17 9.87 -2.61 3.37
C ASP A 17 8.80 -2.29 4.43
N ALA A 18 8.75 -1.03 4.88
CA ALA A 18 7.73 -0.59 5.82
C ALA A 18 6.32 -0.74 5.24
N PHE A 19 6.14 -0.37 3.96
CA PHE A 19 4.87 -0.57 3.27
C PHE A 19 4.54 -2.06 3.05
N SER A 20 5.54 -2.90 2.79
CA SER A 20 5.33 -4.36 2.72
C SER A 20 4.78 -4.93 4.02
N MET A 21 5.32 -4.50 5.17
CA MET A 21 4.80 -4.93 6.48
C MET A 21 3.35 -4.48 6.71
N GLU A 22 2.98 -3.26 6.29
CA GLU A 22 1.59 -2.79 6.34
C GLU A 22 0.65 -3.66 5.48
N CYS A 23 1.07 -4.04 4.27
CA CYS A 23 0.31 -4.96 3.42
C CYS A 23 0.14 -6.34 4.06
N GLU A 24 1.19 -6.89 4.68
CA GLU A 24 1.14 -8.18 5.36
C GLU A 24 0.16 -8.16 6.54
N ALA A 25 0.15 -7.08 7.33
CA ALA A 25 -0.81 -6.90 8.40
C ALA A 25 -2.26 -6.84 7.88
N LEU A 26 -2.50 -6.09 6.80
CA LEU A 26 -3.83 -6.02 6.18
C LEU A 26 -4.29 -7.37 5.65
N ARG A 27 -3.38 -8.14 5.05
CA ARG A 27 -3.68 -9.50 4.57
C ARG A 27 -4.03 -10.44 5.73
N PHE A 28 -3.29 -10.36 6.84
CA PHE A 28 -3.60 -11.14 8.05
C PHE A 28 -4.98 -10.80 8.60
N VAL A 29 -5.30 -9.51 8.72
CA VAL A 29 -6.60 -9.04 9.21
C VAL A 29 -7.76 -9.54 8.34
N ARG A 30 -7.59 -9.53 7.01
CA ARG A 30 -8.66 -9.97 6.10
C ARG A 30 -8.77 -11.49 6.03
N ASN A 31 -7.65 -12.20 5.92
CA ASN A 31 -7.65 -13.63 5.61
C ASN A 31 -7.64 -14.52 6.85
N GLU A 32 -6.83 -14.19 7.85
CA GLU A 32 -6.67 -15.03 9.05
C GLU A 32 -7.68 -14.65 10.14
N MET A 33 -7.97 -13.36 10.31
CA MET A 33 -8.99 -12.89 11.25
C MET A 33 -10.40 -12.86 10.64
N GLY A 34 -10.54 -13.07 9.33
CA GLY A 34 -11.83 -13.13 8.63
C GLY A 34 -12.57 -11.80 8.51
N LEU A 35 -11.89 -10.65 8.65
CA LEU A 35 -12.51 -9.33 8.56
C LEU A 35 -12.60 -8.86 7.10
N GLU A 36 -13.50 -9.48 6.34
CA GLU A 36 -13.66 -9.23 4.90
C GLU A 36 -14.15 -7.81 4.56
N ASN A 37 -14.80 -7.14 5.53
CA ASN A 37 -15.33 -5.78 5.40
C ASN A 37 -14.28 -4.67 5.48
N VAL A 38 -13.00 -5.02 5.67
CA VAL A 38 -11.91 -4.04 5.70
C VAL A 38 -11.53 -3.62 4.28
N GLU A 39 -11.68 -2.34 3.99
CA GLU A 39 -11.24 -1.71 2.73
C GLU A 39 -9.95 -0.92 2.92
N VAL A 40 -9.11 -0.91 1.88
CA VAL A 40 -7.83 -0.19 1.89
C VAL A 40 -7.94 1.10 1.08
N MET A 41 -7.74 2.23 1.73
CA MET A 41 -7.63 3.54 1.09
C MET A 41 -6.15 3.93 0.93
N VAL A 42 -5.75 4.28 -0.29
CA VAL A 42 -4.40 4.79 -0.56
C VAL A 42 -4.43 6.32 -0.67
N PRO A 43 -3.73 7.06 0.21
CA PRO A 43 -3.76 8.51 0.20
C PRO A 43 -2.66 9.13 -0.70
N PHE A 44 -2.91 10.37 -1.14
CA PHE A 44 -1.95 11.21 -1.89
C PHE A 44 -1.36 10.57 -3.15
N VAL A 45 -2.20 9.86 -3.92
CA VAL A 45 -1.88 9.45 -5.29
C VAL A 45 -1.85 10.72 -6.15
N ARG A 46 -0.69 11.08 -6.74
CA ARG A 46 -0.53 12.34 -7.50
C ARG A 46 -0.64 12.16 -9.00
N THR A 47 -0.40 10.95 -9.50
CA THR A 47 -0.40 10.63 -10.94
C THR A 47 -0.94 9.22 -11.17
N LEU A 48 -1.44 8.96 -12.38
CA LEU A 48 -1.89 7.62 -12.77
C LEU A 48 -0.75 6.59 -12.73
N SER A 49 0.46 6.96 -13.15
CA SER A 49 1.63 6.07 -13.07
C SER A 49 1.95 5.63 -11.63
N GLN A 50 1.70 6.49 -10.64
CA GLN A 50 1.84 6.10 -9.24
C GLN A 50 0.78 5.06 -8.83
N ALA A 51 -0.46 5.23 -9.28
CA ALA A 51 -1.54 4.27 -9.03
C ALA A 51 -1.22 2.90 -9.65
N GLU A 52 -0.79 2.88 -10.92
CA GLU A 52 -0.40 1.66 -11.63
C GLU A 52 0.73 0.92 -10.93
N LYS A 53 1.81 1.62 -10.57
CA LYS A 53 2.96 1.02 -9.86
C LYS A 53 2.55 0.45 -8.52
N LEU A 54 1.68 1.14 -7.78
CA LEU A 54 1.18 0.67 -6.50
C LEU A 54 0.29 -0.57 -6.67
N PHE A 55 -0.60 -0.58 -7.65
CA PHE A 55 -1.46 -1.72 -7.94
C PHE A 55 -0.64 -2.95 -8.33
N LEU A 56 0.40 -2.77 -9.15
CA LEU A 56 1.34 -3.85 -9.49
C LEU A 56 2.09 -4.36 -8.25
N PHE A 57 2.60 -3.45 -7.40
CA PHE A 57 3.23 -3.83 -6.14
C PHE A 57 2.29 -4.67 -5.26
N TRP A 58 1.03 -4.24 -5.12
CA TRP A 58 0.03 -4.93 -4.31
C TRP A 58 -0.24 -6.35 -4.82
N ARG A 59 -0.43 -6.51 -6.14
CA ARG A 59 -0.69 -7.83 -6.76
C ARG A 59 0.42 -8.85 -6.50
N HIS A 60 1.66 -8.40 -6.32
CA HIS A 60 2.78 -9.29 -5.97
C HIS A 60 2.77 -9.72 -4.50
N LYS A 61 2.04 -9.04 -3.61
CA LYS A 61 2.07 -9.26 -2.15
C LYS A 61 0.81 -9.94 -1.60
N GLY A 62 -0.29 -9.97 -2.35
CA GLY A 62 -1.51 -10.73 -2.03
C GLY A 62 -2.66 -9.85 -1.55
#